data_AF-A0A263BRM2-F1
#
_entry.id   AF-A0A263BRM2-F1
#
_cell.length_a   1.000
_cell.length_b   1.000
_cell.length_c   1.000
_cell.angle_alpha   90.00
_cell.angle_beta   90.00
_cell.angle_gamma   90.00
#
_symmetry.space_group_name_H-M   'P 1'
#
loop_
_entity.id
_entity.type
_entity.pdbx_description
1 polymer ?
#
loop_
_entity_poly.entity_id
_entity_poly.type
_entity_poly.pdbx_seq_one_letter_code
_entity_poly.pdbx_strand_id
1 'polypeptide(L)'
;MLLNKTEIEKKFFEAKINNKKNLFIHPPFDLEQHLISWVTKGHYEEAKYYLDEINSLERAKLAKDSVRSLKNSLICSCTIFTRSIIRGGVDPETAFDLSDVFIQQIEKTNTIESLSKLEYDMLLEFIKKVKSNSNRTYQLVVNKAINYINDQIMQPLSLEIISKNVKVHPNYLSKLFKDEIGMTITEFINRKRIEESKYFLLHSELAISEIAHLFTYCNQSYYSSLFKKYTSISPKQFMKLQHKKTD
;
A
#
# COMPACT_ATOMS: atom_id res chain seq x y z
N MET A 1 -20.45 -8.35 -26.42
CA MET A 1 -21.54 -7.38 -26.14
C MET A 1 -21.15 -6.66 -24.86
N LEU A 2 -20.79 -5.39 -24.93
CA LEU A 2 -20.45 -4.60 -23.74
C LEU A 2 -21.75 -4.33 -22.97
N LEU A 3 -21.79 -4.66 -21.69
CA LEU A 3 -22.93 -4.35 -20.82
C LEU A 3 -23.03 -2.81 -20.70
N ASN A 4 -24.19 -2.24 -21.00
CA ASN A 4 -24.41 -0.81 -20.74
C ASN A 4 -24.58 -0.57 -19.22
N LYS A 5 -24.29 0.65 -18.76
CA LYS A 5 -24.28 1.01 -17.32
C LYS A 5 -25.56 0.57 -16.59
N THR A 6 -26.71 0.72 -17.24
CA THR A 6 -28.04 0.39 -16.73
C THR A 6 -28.26 -1.11 -16.52
N GLU A 7 -27.66 -1.96 -17.36
CA GLU A 7 -27.78 -3.42 -17.26
C GLU A 7 -26.94 -3.98 -16.09
N ILE A 8 -25.76 -3.41 -15.82
CA ILE A 8 -24.93 -3.80 -14.66
C ILE A 8 -25.64 -3.44 -13.36
N GLU A 9 -26.19 -2.24 -13.26
CA GLU A 9 -26.95 -1.80 -12.08
C GLU A 9 -28.13 -2.75 -11.80
N LYS A 10 -28.90 -3.11 -12.83
CA LYS A 10 -30.01 -4.08 -12.71
C LYS A 10 -29.53 -5.45 -12.20
N LYS A 11 -28.48 -6.01 -12.81
CA LYS A 11 -27.90 -7.31 -12.39
C LYS A 11 -27.35 -7.27 -10.97
N PHE A 12 -26.77 -6.15 -10.55
CA PHE A 12 -26.31 -5.94 -9.17
C PHE A 12 -27.47 -5.98 -8.18
N PHE A 13 -28.59 -5.30 -8.47
CA PHE A 13 -29.76 -5.33 -7.60
C PHE A 13 -30.40 -6.73 -7.55
N GLU A 14 -30.50 -7.42 -8.68
CA GLU A 14 -30.97 -8.81 -8.75
C GLU A 14 -30.12 -9.73 -7.87
N ALA A 15 -28.77 -9.64 -7.98
CA ALA A 15 -27.86 -10.41 -7.16
C ALA A 15 -28.03 -10.09 -5.66
N LYS A 16 -28.17 -8.81 -5.30
CA LYS A 16 -28.37 -8.38 -3.91
C LYS A 16 -29.67 -8.93 -3.30
N ILE A 17 -30.76 -8.95 -4.08
CA ILE A 17 -32.03 -9.55 -3.66
C ILE A 17 -31.86 -11.06 -3.47
N ASN A 18 -31.18 -11.73 -4.41
CA ASN A 18 -30.99 -13.17 -4.35
C ASN A 18 -30.13 -13.59 -3.14
N ASN A 19 -29.05 -12.85 -2.85
CA ASN A 19 -28.22 -13.09 -1.67
C ASN A 19 -29.04 -12.94 -0.38
N LYS A 20 -29.89 -11.91 -0.27
CA LYS A 20 -30.79 -11.74 0.87
C LYS A 20 -31.79 -12.89 1.02
N LYS A 21 -32.39 -13.35 -0.08
CA LYS A 21 -33.33 -14.48 -0.08
C LYS A 21 -32.68 -15.78 0.39
N ASN A 22 -31.42 -15.99 -0.02
CA ASN A 22 -30.66 -17.19 0.32
C ASN A 22 -29.89 -17.06 1.65
N LEU A 23 -30.06 -15.95 2.38
CA LEU A 23 -29.29 -15.63 3.60
C LEU A 23 -27.77 -15.72 3.42
N PHE A 24 -27.30 -15.51 2.19
CA PHE A 24 -25.88 -15.55 1.86
C PHE A 24 -25.21 -14.27 2.36
N ILE A 25 -24.15 -14.44 3.14
CA ILE A 25 -23.33 -13.36 3.67
C ILE A 25 -21.90 -13.56 3.15
N HIS A 26 -21.35 -12.54 2.51
CA HIS A 26 -19.95 -12.55 2.10
C HIS A 26 -19.04 -12.64 3.33
N PRO A 27 -17.88 -13.33 3.22
CA PRO A 27 -16.87 -13.30 4.26
C PRO A 27 -16.59 -11.87 4.77
N PRO A 28 -16.56 -11.66 6.10
CA PRO A 28 -16.24 -10.37 6.67
C PRO A 28 -14.90 -9.81 6.16
N PHE A 29 -14.90 -8.53 5.79
CA PHE A 29 -13.74 -7.87 5.17
C PHE A 29 -12.51 -7.82 6.10
N ASP A 30 -12.74 -7.78 7.41
CA ASP A 30 -11.70 -7.82 8.43
C ASP A 30 -10.89 -9.12 8.42
N LEU A 31 -11.50 -10.28 8.11
CA LEU A 31 -10.76 -11.53 7.95
C LEU A 31 -9.73 -11.43 6.81
N GLU A 32 -10.13 -10.84 5.67
CA GLU A 32 -9.22 -10.60 4.54
C GLU A 32 -8.09 -9.63 4.94
N GLN A 33 -8.40 -8.55 5.65
CA GLN A 33 -7.39 -7.59 6.12
C GLN A 33 -6.38 -8.24 7.08
N HIS A 34 -6.84 -9.13 7.96
CA HIS A 34 -5.95 -9.88 8.84
C HIS A 34 -5.06 -10.86 8.06
N LEU A 35 -5.64 -11.64 7.12
CA LEU A 35 -4.89 -12.51 6.23
C LEU A 35 -3.78 -11.73 5.49
N ILE A 36 -4.13 -10.60 4.86
CA ILE A 36 -3.18 -9.70 4.19
C ILE A 36 -2.07 -9.25 5.14
N SER A 37 -2.41 -8.84 6.36
CA SER A 37 -1.44 -8.40 7.37
C SER A 37 -0.42 -9.49 7.69
N TRP A 38 -0.88 -10.73 7.90
CA TRP A 38 -0.02 -11.85 8.27
C TRP A 38 0.82 -12.37 7.11
N VAL A 39 0.29 -12.37 5.88
CA VAL A 39 1.08 -12.65 4.66
C VAL A 39 2.18 -11.59 4.49
N THR A 40 1.84 -10.30 4.63
CA THR A 40 2.81 -9.19 4.60
C THR A 40 3.88 -9.35 5.69
N LYS A 41 3.47 -9.89 6.85
CA LYS A 41 4.37 -10.20 7.97
C LYS A 41 5.16 -11.51 7.77
N GLY A 42 4.84 -12.32 6.77
CA GLY A 42 5.48 -13.61 6.55
C GLY A 42 5.22 -14.60 7.69
N HIS A 43 4.05 -14.50 8.33
CA HIS A 43 3.65 -15.32 9.48
C HIS A 43 2.64 -16.37 9.01
N TYR A 44 3.12 -17.61 8.83
CA TYR A 44 2.33 -18.66 8.18
C TYR A 44 1.16 -19.15 9.02
N GLU A 45 1.39 -19.46 10.30
CA GLU A 45 0.34 -20.02 11.17
C GLU A 45 -0.84 -19.07 11.34
N GLU A 46 -0.55 -17.79 11.58
CA GLU A 46 -1.58 -16.76 11.71
C GLU A 46 -2.29 -16.50 10.38
N ALA A 47 -1.56 -16.46 9.26
CA ALA A 47 -2.19 -16.32 7.94
C ALA A 47 -3.08 -17.52 7.62
N LYS A 48 -2.61 -18.74 7.91
CA LYS A 48 -3.37 -19.97 7.70
C LYS A 48 -4.65 -19.97 8.52
N TYR A 49 -4.60 -19.56 9.78
CA TYR A 49 -5.80 -19.43 10.63
C TYR A 49 -6.89 -18.59 9.95
N TYR A 50 -6.56 -17.38 9.46
CA TYR A 50 -7.56 -16.54 8.80
C TYR A 50 -8.01 -17.10 7.44
N LEU A 51 -7.15 -17.82 6.73
CA LEU A 51 -7.56 -18.52 5.51
C LEU A 51 -8.53 -19.67 5.82
N ASP A 52 -8.30 -20.43 6.89
CA ASP A 52 -9.21 -21.49 7.36
C ASP A 52 -10.58 -20.89 7.71
N GLU A 53 -10.62 -19.77 8.45
CA GLU A 53 -11.85 -19.06 8.79
C GLU A 53 -12.61 -18.61 7.54
N ILE A 54 -11.93 -17.99 6.57
CA ILE A 54 -12.54 -17.59 5.29
C ILE A 54 -13.09 -18.82 4.54
N ASN A 55 -12.34 -19.92 4.54
CA ASN A 55 -12.69 -21.15 3.83
C ASN A 55 -13.79 -21.97 4.51
N SER A 56 -14.06 -21.71 5.79
CA SER A 56 -15.21 -22.28 6.52
C SER A 56 -16.55 -21.65 6.11
N LEU A 57 -16.52 -20.44 5.56
CA LEU A 57 -17.70 -19.70 5.14
C LEU A 57 -18.16 -20.12 3.73
N GLU A 58 -19.45 -19.91 3.44
CA GLU A 58 -20.00 -20.19 2.12
C GLU A 58 -19.31 -19.30 1.06
N ARG A 59 -18.74 -19.93 0.02
CA ARG A 59 -18.10 -19.21 -1.07
C ARG A 59 -19.12 -18.67 -2.07
N ALA A 60 -18.84 -17.48 -2.61
CA ALA A 60 -19.63 -16.92 -3.69
C ALA A 60 -19.59 -17.81 -4.94
N LYS A 61 -20.73 -17.95 -5.62
CA LYS A 61 -20.83 -18.65 -6.90
C LYS A 61 -20.43 -17.72 -8.05
N LEU A 62 -19.19 -17.84 -8.51
CA LEU A 62 -18.56 -17.00 -9.54
C LEU A 62 -18.70 -17.57 -10.96
N ALA A 63 -19.16 -18.81 -11.10
CA ALA A 63 -19.40 -19.48 -12.37
C ALA A 63 -20.54 -20.50 -12.25
N LYS A 64 -21.01 -21.02 -13.39
CA LYS A 64 -22.02 -22.10 -13.41
C LYS A 64 -21.50 -23.37 -12.75
N ASP A 65 -20.26 -23.72 -13.08
CA ASP A 65 -19.54 -24.90 -12.62
C ASP A 65 -18.76 -24.60 -11.32
N SER A 66 -18.77 -25.53 -10.37
CA SER A 66 -18.17 -25.35 -9.04
C SER A 66 -16.63 -25.29 -9.11
N VAL A 67 -16.01 -26.11 -9.97
CA VAL A 67 -14.56 -26.10 -10.18
C VAL A 67 -14.14 -24.76 -10.79
N ARG A 68 -14.82 -24.29 -11.83
CA ARG A 68 -14.55 -22.98 -12.43
C ARG A 68 -14.79 -21.83 -11.45
N SER A 69 -15.82 -21.93 -10.61
CA SER A 69 -16.09 -20.93 -9.56
C SER A 69 -14.92 -20.84 -8.57
N LEU A 70 -14.39 -21.99 -8.13
CA LEU A 70 -13.24 -22.04 -7.23
C LEU A 70 -11.98 -21.51 -7.91
N LYS A 71 -11.71 -21.85 -9.18
CA LYS A 71 -10.58 -21.27 -9.95
C LYS A 71 -10.61 -19.75 -9.93
N ASN A 72 -11.76 -19.15 -10.21
CA ASN A 72 -11.93 -17.69 -10.19
C ASN A 72 -11.62 -17.11 -8.80
N SER A 73 -12.08 -17.78 -7.73
CA SER A 73 -11.78 -17.37 -6.35
C SER A 73 -10.29 -17.44 -6.05
N LEU A 74 -9.60 -18.51 -6.47
CA LEU A 74 -8.19 -18.70 -6.19
C LEU A 74 -7.30 -17.72 -6.96
N ILE A 75 -7.70 -17.29 -8.16
CA ILE A 75 -7.01 -16.21 -8.89
C ILE A 75 -7.09 -14.90 -8.10
N CYS A 76 -8.23 -14.61 -7.45
CA CYS A 76 -8.34 -13.47 -6.53
C CYS A 76 -7.43 -13.64 -5.31
N SER A 77 -7.40 -14.82 -4.67
CA SER A 77 -6.48 -15.13 -3.57
C SER A 77 -5.01 -14.93 -4.00
N CYS A 78 -4.63 -15.43 -5.17
CA CYS A 78 -3.29 -15.25 -5.75
C CYS A 78 -2.95 -13.78 -5.88
N THR A 79 -3.87 -12.98 -6.45
CA THR A 79 -3.69 -11.53 -6.58
C THR A 79 -3.47 -10.83 -5.23
N ILE A 80 -4.22 -11.22 -4.20
CA ILE A 80 -4.09 -10.67 -2.84
C ILE A 80 -2.73 -11.05 -2.24
N PHE A 81 -2.31 -12.31 -2.38
CA PHE A 81 -1.01 -12.77 -1.87
C PHE A 81 0.13 -12.04 -2.57
N THR A 82 0.10 -11.91 -3.89
CA THR A 82 1.09 -11.15 -4.68
C THR A 82 1.26 -9.73 -4.15
N ARG A 83 0.15 -8.99 -3.98
CA ARG A 83 0.20 -7.62 -3.42
C ARG A 83 0.71 -7.60 -1.98
N SER A 84 0.36 -8.61 -1.19
CA SER A 84 0.77 -8.70 0.22
C SER A 84 2.27 -8.95 0.36
N ILE A 85 2.85 -9.83 -0.47
CA ILE A 85 4.29 -10.10 -0.40
C ILE A 85 5.13 -8.94 -0.95
N ILE A 86 4.63 -8.20 -1.94
CA ILE A 86 5.26 -6.95 -2.42
C ILE A 86 5.28 -5.91 -1.30
N ARG A 87 4.16 -5.73 -0.59
CA ARG A 87 4.12 -4.89 0.63
C ARG A 87 5.03 -5.44 1.74
N GLY A 88 5.20 -6.75 1.78
CA GLY A 88 6.13 -7.47 2.65
C GLY A 88 7.59 -7.31 2.25
N GLY A 89 7.87 -6.63 1.15
CA GLY A 89 9.19 -6.22 0.66
C GLY A 89 9.78 -7.11 -0.43
N VAL A 90 9.05 -8.13 -0.91
CA VAL A 90 9.45 -8.94 -2.08
C VAL A 90 9.45 -8.06 -3.32
N ASP A 91 10.45 -8.22 -4.18
CA ASP A 91 10.49 -7.46 -5.42
C ASP A 91 9.28 -7.80 -6.31
N PRO A 92 8.72 -6.83 -7.04
CA PRO A 92 7.52 -7.07 -7.85
C PRO A 92 7.69 -8.15 -8.92
N GLU A 93 8.85 -8.25 -9.57
CA GLU A 93 9.06 -9.20 -10.65
C GLU A 93 9.00 -10.64 -10.14
N THR A 94 9.72 -10.96 -9.06
CA THR A 94 9.65 -12.26 -8.38
C THR A 94 8.23 -12.58 -7.91
N ALA A 95 7.51 -11.58 -7.41
CA ALA A 95 6.13 -11.78 -6.96
C ALA A 95 5.17 -12.08 -8.12
N PHE A 96 5.33 -11.40 -9.26
CA PHE A 96 4.55 -11.63 -10.47
C PHE A 96 4.89 -12.98 -11.12
N ASP A 97 6.17 -13.34 -11.23
CA ASP A 97 6.60 -14.65 -11.72
C ASP A 97 5.97 -15.81 -10.92
N LEU A 98 5.94 -15.67 -9.60
CA LEU A 98 5.30 -16.66 -8.73
C LEU A 98 3.78 -16.70 -8.94
N SER A 99 3.16 -15.52 -9.09
CA SER A 99 1.73 -15.40 -9.40
C SER A 99 1.37 -16.13 -10.69
N ASP A 100 2.17 -15.96 -11.74
CA ASP A 100 1.94 -16.58 -13.04
C ASP A 100 2.02 -18.11 -12.96
N VAL A 101 2.99 -18.65 -12.22
CA VAL A 101 3.11 -20.09 -11.97
C VAL A 101 1.84 -20.63 -11.32
N PHE A 102 1.36 -19.99 -10.26
CA PHE A 102 0.16 -20.45 -9.56
C PHE A 102 -1.12 -20.27 -10.37
N ILE A 103 -1.28 -19.17 -11.12
CA ILE A 103 -2.43 -18.97 -12.00
C ILE A 103 -2.49 -20.06 -13.08
N GLN A 104 -1.34 -20.43 -13.67
CA GLN A 104 -1.28 -21.53 -14.63
C GLN A 104 -1.62 -22.88 -13.99
N GLN A 105 -1.19 -23.14 -12.75
CA GLN A 105 -1.55 -24.36 -12.02
C GLN A 105 -3.05 -24.40 -11.68
N ILE A 106 -3.64 -23.27 -11.27
CA ILE A 106 -5.08 -23.13 -11.03
C ILE A 106 -5.86 -23.47 -12.30
N GLU A 107 -5.46 -22.91 -13.45
CA GLU A 107 -6.14 -23.19 -14.72
C GLU A 107 -6.06 -24.68 -15.13
N LYS A 108 -4.94 -25.35 -14.87
CA LYS A 108 -4.74 -26.77 -15.22
C LYS A 108 -5.46 -27.75 -14.29
N THR A 109 -5.73 -27.36 -13.04
CA THR A 109 -6.31 -28.26 -12.01
C THR A 109 -7.82 -28.39 -12.17
N ASN A 110 -8.40 -29.59 -12.11
CA ASN A 110 -9.81 -29.81 -12.45
C ASN A 110 -10.67 -30.45 -11.35
N THR A 111 -10.16 -30.51 -10.11
CA THR A 111 -10.90 -31.04 -8.96
C THR A 111 -10.92 -30.01 -7.83
N ILE A 112 -12.02 -30.00 -7.06
CA ILE A 112 -12.17 -29.10 -5.92
C ILE A 112 -11.09 -29.38 -4.87
N GLU A 113 -10.86 -30.67 -4.55
CA GLU A 113 -9.87 -31.09 -3.55
C GLU A 113 -8.46 -30.59 -3.89
N SER A 114 -8.01 -30.78 -5.14
CA SER A 114 -6.67 -30.33 -5.56
C SER A 114 -6.58 -28.81 -5.61
N LEU A 115 -7.65 -28.10 -5.98
CA LEU A 115 -7.68 -26.63 -5.92
C LEU A 115 -7.60 -26.13 -4.48
N SER A 116 -8.37 -26.72 -3.56
CA SER A 116 -8.31 -26.37 -2.14
C SER A 116 -6.91 -26.58 -1.58
N LYS A 117 -6.25 -27.70 -1.88
CA LYS A 117 -4.86 -27.92 -1.49
C LYS A 117 -3.90 -26.88 -2.08
N LEU A 118 -4.08 -26.57 -3.37
CA LEU A 118 -3.25 -25.60 -4.09
C LEU A 118 -3.32 -24.20 -3.45
N GLU A 119 -4.46 -23.79 -2.88
CA GLU A 119 -4.58 -22.50 -2.19
C GLU A 119 -3.65 -22.41 -0.96
N TYR A 120 -3.52 -23.48 -0.19
CA TYR A 120 -2.62 -23.52 0.97
C TYR A 120 -1.15 -23.64 0.57
N ASP A 121 -0.85 -24.42 -0.47
CA ASP A 121 0.50 -24.50 -1.04
C ASP A 121 0.94 -23.13 -1.56
N MET A 122 0.02 -22.41 -2.22
CA MET A 122 0.22 -21.03 -2.66
C MET A 122 0.50 -20.11 -1.47
N LEU A 123 -0.34 -20.09 -0.44
CA LEU A 123 -0.11 -19.28 0.76
C LEU A 123 1.30 -19.50 1.35
N LEU A 124 1.71 -20.76 1.48
CA LEU A 124 3.00 -21.14 2.02
C LEU A 124 4.16 -20.62 1.17
N GLU A 125 4.13 -20.83 -0.14
CA GLU A 125 5.22 -20.42 -1.05
C GLU A 125 5.36 -18.89 -1.12
N PHE A 126 4.24 -18.16 -1.16
CA PHE A 126 4.26 -16.70 -1.07
C PHE A 126 4.91 -16.22 0.24
N ILE A 127 4.53 -16.80 1.38
CA ILE A 127 5.13 -16.44 2.68
C ILE A 127 6.62 -16.82 2.76
N LYS A 128 7.04 -17.92 2.13
CA LYS A 128 8.47 -18.27 2.05
C LYS A 128 9.26 -17.20 1.32
N LYS A 129 8.75 -16.62 0.23
CA LYS A 129 9.42 -15.49 -0.47
C LYS A 129 9.60 -14.28 0.43
N VAL A 130 8.62 -13.99 1.27
CA VAL A 130 8.71 -12.93 2.27
C VAL A 130 9.78 -13.23 3.32
N LYS A 131 9.93 -14.49 3.76
CA LYS A 131 10.95 -14.89 4.75
C LYS A 131 12.37 -14.98 4.17
N SER A 132 12.52 -15.42 2.92
CA SER A 132 13.82 -15.57 2.26
C SER A 132 14.42 -14.24 1.81
N ASN A 133 13.66 -13.15 1.88
CA ASN A 133 14.10 -11.86 1.39
C ASN A 133 14.82 -11.04 2.47
N SER A 134 16.14 -10.90 2.33
CA SER A 134 16.98 -10.04 3.18
C SER A 134 16.63 -8.54 3.06
N ASN A 135 16.00 -8.11 1.95
CA ASN A 135 15.55 -6.72 1.73
C ASN A 135 14.33 -6.33 2.55
N ARG A 136 13.68 -7.29 3.19
CA ARG A 136 12.49 -7.06 4.01
C ARG A 136 12.75 -6.19 5.22
N THR A 137 13.82 -6.46 5.98
CA THR A 137 14.16 -5.64 7.15
C THR A 137 14.54 -4.22 6.72
N TYR A 138 15.26 -4.12 5.61
CA TYR A 138 15.68 -2.87 5.00
C TYR A 138 14.46 -2.01 4.58
N GLN A 139 13.55 -2.55 3.77
CA GLN A 139 12.37 -1.83 3.29
C GLN A 139 11.36 -1.54 4.39
N LEU A 140 11.17 -2.43 5.38
CA LEU A 140 10.28 -2.17 6.52
C LEU A 140 10.79 -1.00 7.37
N VAL A 141 12.11 -0.89 7.57
CA VAL A 141 12.71 0.22 8.32
C VAL A 141 12.54 1.54 7.57
N VAL A 142 12.77 1.56 6.26
CA VAL A 142 12.58 2.75 5.42
C VAL A 142 11.11 3.17 5.35
N ASN A 143 10.18 2.24 5.14
CA ASN A 143 8.75 2.53 5.09
C ASN A 143 8.23 3.07 6.43
N LYS A 144 8.68 2.50 7.56
CA LYS A 144 8.35 3.07 8.88
C LYS A 144 8.91 4.48 9.07
N ALA A 145 10.13 4.74 8.58
CA ALA A 145 10.71 6.08 8.64
C ALA A 145 9.90 7.08 7.80
N ILE A 146 9.48 6.71 6.59
CA ILE A 146 8.64 7.54 5.72
C ILE A 146 7.30 7.86 6.40
N ASN A 147 6.62 6.85 6.94
CA ASN A 147 5.34 7.05 7.62
C ASN A 147 5.50 8.01 8.81
N TYR A 148 6.50 7.78 9.64
CA TYR A 148 6.79 8.67 10.77
C TYR A 148 7.09 10.11 10.33
N ILE A 149 7.85 10.30 9.25
CA ILE A 149 8.13 11.63 8.69
C ILE A 149 6.85 12.32 8.22
N ASN A 150 5.95 11.61 7.54
CA ASN A 150 4.70 12.19 7.05
C ASN A 150 3.78 12.60 8.21
N ASP A 151 3.63 11.73 9.22
CA ASP A 151 2.78 11.99 10.39
C ASP A 151 3.29 13.16 11.25
N GLN A 152 4.59 13.44 11.19
CA GLN A 152 5.27 14.43 12.03
C GLN A 152 5.92 15.56 11.21
N ILE A 153 5.43 15.82 9.99
CA ILE A 153 6.14 16.68 9.03
C ILE A 153 6.29 18.14 9.48
N MET A 154 5.34 18.65 10.27
CA MET A 154 5.33 19.99 10.88
C MET A 154 6.03 20.03 12.26
N GLN A 155 6.53 18.89 12.76
CA GLN A 155 7.29 18.84 14.00
C GLN A 155 8.80 18.88 13.72
N PRO A 156 9.63 19.23 14.72
CA PRO A 156 11.08 19.09 14.60
C PRO A 156 11.46 17.63 14.33
N LEU A 157 12.09 17.38 13.19
CA LEU A 157 12.56 16.06 12.77
C LEU A 157 14.08 16.06 12.68
N SER A 158 14.70 14.98 13.17
CA SER A 158 16.12 14.70 13.00
C SER A 158 16.34 13.20 12.75
N LEU A 159 17.50 12.84 12.22
CA LEU A 159 17.86 11.43 11.99
C LEU A 159 17.81 10.63 13.31
N GLU A 160 18.22 11.23 14.42
CA GLU A 160 18.20 10.64 15.75
C GLU A 160 16.76 10.35 16.22
N ILE A 161 15.84 11.30 16.01
CA ILE A 161 14.43 11.14 16.37
C ILE A 161 13.81 9.98 15.55
N ILE A 162 14.03 10.00 14.24
CA ILE A 162 13.44 9.02 13.32
C ILE A 162 14.00 7.62 13.59
N SER A 163 15.32 7.50 13.73
CA SER A 163 16.01 6.23 14.01
C SER A 163 15.58 5.60 15.33
N LYS A 164 15.36 6.41 16.38
CA LYS A 164 14.80 5.96 17.65
C LYS A 164 13.38 5.40 17.49
N ASN A 165 12.54 6.06 16.68
CA ASN A 165 11.16 5.60 16.42
C ASN A 165 11.14 4.27 15.67
N VAL A 166 12.02 4.11 14.67
CA VAL A 166 12.11 2.87 13.88
C VAL A 166 13.01 1.79 14.48
N LYS A 167 13.59 2.05 15.67
CA LYS A 167 14.43 1.15 16.47
C LYS A 167 15.69 0.65 15.74
N VAL A 168 16.41 1.53 15.06
CA VAL A 168 17.71 1.22 14.44
C VAL A 168 18.75 2.28 14.72
N HIS A 169 20.02 2.00 14.45
CA HIS A 169 21.09 2.98 14.61
C HIS A 169 21.00 4.10 13.53
N PRO A 170 21.27 5.38 13.87
CA PRO A 170 21.23 6.51 12.92
C PRO A 170 22.01 6.29 11.62
N ASN A 171 23.28 5.86 11.72
CA ASN A 171 24.14 5.61 10.56
C ASN A 171 23.57 4.53 9.62
N TYR A 172 22.98 3.49 10.22
CA TYR A 172 22.34 2.41 9.47
C TYR A 172 21.13 2.93 8.71
N LEU A 173 20.23 3.67 9.39
CA LEU A 173 19.07 4.29 8.76
C LEU A 173 19.47 5.26 7.65
N SER A 174 20.50 6.09 7.87
CA SER A 174 20.94 7.07 6.87
C SER A 174 21.45 6.42 5.60
N LYS A 175 22.28 5.36 5.71
CA LYS A 175 22.79 4.63 4.56
C LYS A 175 21.64 3.95 3.82
N LEU A 176 20.86 3.17 4.57
CA LEU A 176 19.73 2.42 4.06
C LEU A 176 18.69 3.30 3.34
N PHE A 177 18.27 4.42 3.95
CA PHE A 177 17.29 5.32 3.34
C PHE A 177 17.82 5.93 2.05
N LYS A 178 19.12 6.27 1.99
CA LYS A 178 19.73 6.80 0.77
C LYS A 178 19.82 5.75 -0.34
N ASP A 179 20.17 4.51 0.02
CA ASP A 179 20.29 3.40 -0.93
C ASP A 179 18.91 3.04 -1.53
N GLU A 180 17.84 3.06 -0.72
CA GLU A 180 16.48 2.72 -1.17
C GLU A 180 15.72 3.88 -1.85
N ILE A 181 15.84 5.10 -1.33
CA ILE A 181 15.05 6.26 -1.80
C ILE A 181 15.85 7.14 -2.80
N GLY A 182 17.16 6.91 -2.91
CA GLY A 182 18.05 7.67 -3.78
C GLY A 182 18.39 9.08 -3.27
N MET A 183 17.92 9.46 -2.08
CA MET A 183 18.21 10.76 -1.46
C MET A 183 18.35 10.66 0.06
N THR A 184 18.97 11.67 0.67
CA THR A 184 19.12 11.72 2.12
C THR A 184 17.78 11.97 2.83
N ILE A 185 17.64 11.51 4.07
CA ILE A 185 16.46 11.78 4.90
C ILE A 185 16.18 13.28 5.04
N THR A 186 17.23 14.08 5.24
CA THR A 186 17.10 15.55 5.33
C THR A 186 16.57 16.16 4.03
N GLU A 187 17.03 15.68 2.88
CA GLU A 187 16.50 16.14 1.59
C GLU A 187 15.04 15.73 1.40
N PHE A 188 14.68 14.50 1.77
CA PHE A 188 13.31 14.01 1.72
C PHE A 188 12.36 14.84 2.57
N ILE A 189 12.73 15.13 3.83
CA ILE A 189 11.95 15.97 4.75
C ILE A 189 11.74 17.37 4.16
N ASN A 190 12.81 18.00 3.66
CA ASN A 190 12.70 19.34 3.08
C ASN A 190 11.80 19.37 1.85
N ARG A 191 11.94 18.40 0.93
CA ARG A 191 11.06 18.28 -0.23
C ARG A 191 9.60 18.13 0.18
N LYS A 192 9.32 17.24 1.14
CA LYS A 192 7.95 17.04 1.64
C LYS A 192 7.37 18.29 2.30
N ARG A 193 8.13 18.98 3.15
CA ARG A 193 7.70 20.25 3.74
C ARG A 193 7.40 21.32 2.71
N ILE A 194 8.22 21.43 1.65
CA ILE A 194 7.97 22.37 0.56
C ILE A 194 6.71 22.00 -0.24
N GLU A 195 6.46 20.71 -0.47
CA GLU A 195 5.22 20.27 -1.13
C GLU A 195 3.98 20.59 -0.28
N GLU A 196 3.99 20.23 1.00
CA GLU A 196 2.88 20.52 1.93
C GLU A 196 2.66 22.03 2.12
N SER A 197 3.72 22.83 2.15
CA SER A 197 3.59 24.28 2.34
C SER A 197 2.91 25.00 1.17
N LYS A 198 2.87 24.39 -0.02
CA LYS A 198 2.12 24.94 -1.17
C LYS A 198 0.64 25.09 -0.86
N TYR A 199 0.05 24.16 -0.12
CA TYR A 199 -1.35 24.25 0.27
C TYR A 199 -1.61 25.53 1.10
N PHE A 200 -0.78 25.77 2.12
CA PHE A 200 -0.89 26.96 2.97
C PHE A 200 -0.62 28.25 2.21
N LEU A 201 0.31 28.25 1.26
CA LEU A 201 0.56 29.42 0.40
C LEU A 201 -0.65 29.82 -0.45
N LEU A 202 -1.52 28.87 -0.82
CA LEU A 202 -2.68 29.13 -1.69
C LEU A 202 -3.98 29.35 -0.92
N HIS A 203 -4.09 28.77 0.28
CA HIS A 203 -5.36 28.64 1.00
C HIS A 203 -5.34 29.26 2.40
N SER A 204 -4.27 29.96 2.78
CA SER A 204 -4.20 30.69 4.06
C SER A 204 -3.81 32.14 3.86
N GLU A 205 -4.16 32.98 4.83
CA GLU A 205 -3.76 34.40 4.91
C GLU A 205 -2.43 34.61 5.63
N LEU A 206 -1.72 33.51 5.95
CA LEU A 206 -0.46 33.55 6.68
C LEU A 206 0.65 34.23 5.87
N ALA A 207 1.47 35.02 6.53
CA ALA A 207 2.69 35.55 5.96
C ALA A 207 3.67 34.40 5.64
N ILE A 208 4.51 34.59 4.61
CA ILE A 208 5.51 33.58 4.20
C ILE A 208 6.45 33.22 5.36
N SER A 209 6.77 34.18 6.24
CA SER A 209 7.52 33.93 7.47
C SER A 209 6.81 33.00 8.44
N GLU A 210 5.49 33.14 8.61
CA GLU A 210 4.69 32.29 9.48
C GLU A 210 4.59 30.87 8.92
N ILE A 211 4.39 30.73 7.61
CA ILE A 211 4.43 29.43 6.93
C ILE A 211 5.81 28.77 7.10
N ALA A 212 6.90 29.55 6.97
CA ALA A 212 8.24 29.02 7.20
C ALA A 212 8.40 28.47 8.63
N HIS A 213 7.90 29.19 9.64
CA HIS A 213 7.93 28.74 11.03
C HIS A 213 7.03 27.53 11.28
N LEU A 214 5.85 27.46 10.66
CA LEU A 214 4.92 26.32 10.76
C LEU A 214 5.57 25.01 10.27
N PHE A 215 6.41 25.09 9.25
CA PHE A 215 7.20 23.95 8.75
C PHE A 215 8.59 23.83 9.40
N THR A 216 8.79 24.46 10.56
CA THR A 216 10.01 24.40 11.40
C THR A 216 11.29 24.86 10.72
N TYR A 217 11.19 25.77 9.75
CA TYR A 217 12.36 26.44 9.19
C TYR A 217 12.83 27.55 10.13
N CYS A 218 14.15 27.75 10.21
CA CYS A 218 14.76 28.74 11.09
C CYS A 218 14.44 30.19 10.68
N ASN A 219 14.21 30.44 9.40
CA ASN A 219 13.79 31.75 8.88
C ASN A 219 13.18 31.65 7.46
N GLN A 220 12.50 32.73 7.06
CA GLN A 220 11.88 32.86 5.74
C GLN A 220 12.87 32.75 4.58
N SER A 221 14.10 33.27 4.73
CA SER A 221 15.10 33.27 3.66
C SER A 221 15.55 31.86 3.30
N TYR A 222 15.80 31.02 4.30
CA TYR A 222 16.16 29.62 4.13
C TYR A 222 15.01 28.83 3.48
N TYR A 223 13.80 29.00 3.98
CA TYR A 223 12.59 28.44 3.37
C TYR A 223 12.45 28.85 1.89
N SER A 224 12.58 30.14 1.58
CA SER A 224 12.40 30.65 0.22
C SER A 224 13.45 30.12 -0.76
N SER A 225 14.70 29.97 -0.29
CA SER A 225 15.78 29.36 -1.06
C SER A 225 15.52 27.88 -1.35
N LEU A 226 15.07 27.10 -0.36
CA LEU A 226 14.70 25.70 -0.55
C LEU A 226 13.46 25.55 -1.45
N PHE A 227 12.45 26.39 -1.25
CA PHE A 227 11.26 26.41 -2.10
C PHE A 227 11.64 26.64 -3.55
N LYS A 228 12.48 27.65 -3.83
CA LYS A 228 12.98 27.91 -5.19
C LYS A 228 13.85 26.78 -5.72
N LYS A 229 14.68 26.15 -4.87
CA LYS A 229 15.50 25.00 -5.27
C LYS A 229 14.65 23.83 -5.76
N TYR A 230 13.54 23.52 -5.09
CA TYR A 230 12.72 22.35 -5.41
C TYR A 230 11.58 22.63 -6.40
N THR A 231 11.14 23.88 -6.54
CA THR A 231 10.01 24.26 -7.42
C THR A 231 10.41 25.15 -8.59
N SER A 232 11.68 25.54 -8.67
CA SER A 232 12.27 26.48 -9.65
C SER A 232 11.77 27.94 -9.55
N ILE A 233 10.79 28.23 -8.69
CA ILE A 233 10.22 29.57 -8.50
C ILE A 233 10.13 29.93 -7.03
N SER A 234 10.09 31.22 -6.69
CA SER A 234 9.93 31.66 -5.29
C SER A 234 8.50 31.45 -4.77
N PRO A 235 8.28 31.39 -3.44
CA PRO A 235 6.93 31.30 -2.87
C PRO A 235 5.98 32.39 -3.37
N LYS A 236 6.47 33.65 -3.46
CA LYS A 236 5.68 34.78 -3.99
C LYS A 236 5.29 34.59 -5.45
N GLN A 237 6.20 34.07 -6.27
CA GLN A 237 5.91 33.77 -7.69
C GLN A 237 4.90 32.63 -7.80
N PHE A 238 5.01 31.60 -6.96
CA PHE A 238 4.07 30.48 -6.92
C PHE A 238 2.64 30.95 -6.62
N MET A 239 2.44 31.77 -5.57
CA MET A 239 1.13 32.35 -5.24
C MET A 239 0.56 33.14 -6.43
N LYS A 240 1.35 34.05 -7.00
CA LYS A 240 0.91 34.90 -8.13
C LYS A 240 0.49 34.09 -9.36
N LEU A 241 1.17 33.00 -9.67
CA LEU A 241 0.87 32.15 -10.83
C LEU A 241 -0.43 31.36 -10.66
N GLN A 242 -0.74 30.91 -9.44
CA GLN A 242 -1.95 30.12 -9.19
C GLN A 242 -3.20 31.01 -9.09
N HIS A 243 -3.11 32.20 -8.49
CA HIS A 243 -4.22 33.15 -8.50
C HIS A 243 -4.63 33.54 -9.93
N LYS A 244 -3.66 33.76 -10.83
CA LYS A 244 -3.92 34.05 -12.26
C LYS A 244 -4.59 32.92 -13.06
N LYS A 245 -4.66 31.69 -12.54
CA LYS A 245 -5.35 30.55 -13.19
C LYS A 245 -6.77 30.34 -12.69
N THR A 246 -7.15 31.03 -11.61
CA THR A 246 -8.45 30.87 -10.95
C THR A 246 -9.38 32.06 -11.24
N ASP A 247 -8.87 33.08 -11.93
CA ASP A 247 -9.59 34.18 -12.58
C ASP A 247 -9.73 33.90 -14.09
#